data_AF-A0A7J7PM53-F1
#
_entry.id   AF-A0A7J7PM53-F1
#
_cell.length_a   1.000
_cell.length_b   1.000
_cell.length_c   1.000
_cell.angle_alpha   90.00
_cell.angle_beta   90.00
_cell.angle_gamma   90.00
#
_symmetry.space_group_name_H-M   'P 1'
#
loop_
_entity.id
_entity.type
_entity.pdbx_description
1 polymer ?
#
loop_
_entity_poly.entity_id
_entity_poly.type
_entity_poly.pdbx_seq_one_letter_code
_entity_poly.pdbx_strand_id
1 'polypeptide(L)'
;MGGAVPPENYSGGDGGRQEGAVELYFTYRGLLRCLFTSRKPVARTFVAWAEQVLFAAHMGTEEQREELAAALVGVQVDIVRQFARHVYAFKMAGVYLLLIGSVADLRQSMGLSADLPGDQLVCKWGRTEDLDQRLKDHDRHYGSLDGANLRLVYFAPIDPRYQSKAEQDAKESVCEIGQHLTGVKLRGEAKKELVLFTKADLKVAAKHAFQRIGATYAGCLKGMTEELDKQRALGEQKDHRLADKDQQLADKDQQLADKDKQLADKDKQLDDKDKQLDDKDKQLDDKDRQLAEKAKEVASQLADKDRQLRRTEALYDALLSQKDQLISGLQEQLALALKQP
;
A
#
# COMPACT_ATOMS: atom_id res chain seq x y z
N MET A 1 -3.95 -20.99 33.73
CA MET A 1 -4.04 -22.38 33.25
C MET A 1 -2.97 -22.53 32.18
N GLY A 2 -1.80 -23.11 32.43
CA GLY A 2 -1.58 -24.37 33.13
C GLY A 2 -1.87 -25.50 32.15
N GLY A 3 -0.87 -25.86 31.34
CA GLY A 3 -0.98 -26.90 30.31
C GLY A 3 0.39 -27.42 29.95
N ALA A 4 0.99 -28.15 30.90
CA ALA A 4 2.17 -28.98 30.68
C ALA A 4 1.79 -30.20 29.83
N VAL A 5 2.68 -30.59 28.91
CA VAL A 5 2.71 -31.93 28.32
C VAL A 5 4.09 -32.52 28.61
N PRO A 6 4.22 -33.78 29.04
CA PRO A 6 5.44 -34.36 29.62
C PRO A 6 6.42 -34.89 28.55
N PRO A 7 7.64 -35.32 28.95
CA PRO A 7 8.72 -35.64 28.03
C PRO A 7 8.67 -37.11 27.59
N GLU A 8 8.94 -37.36 26.30
CA GLU A 8 9.26 -38.71 25.80
C GLU A 8 10.73 -38.80 25.39
N ASN A 9 11.46 -39.56 26.21
CA ASN A 9 12.59 -40.44 25.90
C ASN A 9 13.72 -39.99 24.97
N TYR A 10 14.87 -39.82 25.62
CA TYR A 10 16.20 -40.02 25.06
C TYR A 10 16.32 -41.39 24.37
N SER A 11 16.72 -41.37 23.09
CA SER A 11 17.50 -42.45 22.48
C SER A 11 18.72 -41.82 21.83
N GLY A 12 19.90 -42.22 22.31
CA GLY A 12 21.20 -41.67 21.92
C GLY A 12 21.52 -41.88 20.44
N GLY A 13 22.14 -40.85 19.87
CA GLY A 13 22.83 -40.89 18.59
C GLY A 13 24.02 -39.94 18.68
N ASP A 14 25.20 -40.51 18.89
CA ASP A 14 26.49 -39.84 18.79
C ASP A 14 26.70 -39.37 17.34
N GLY A 15 26.85 -38.05 17.16
CA GLY A 15 26.96 -37.40 15.87
C GLY A 15 27.61 -36.04 16.05
N GLY A 16 28.83 -35.90 15.53
CA GLY A 16 29.76 -34.79 15.78
C GLY A 16 29.14 -33.40 15.72
N ARG A 17 29.38 -32.60 16.76
CA ARG A 17 29.06 -31.17 16.80
C ARG A 17 29.96 -30.42 15.81
N GLN A 18 29.38 -29.97 14.71
CA GLN A 18 29.85 -28.77 14.03
C GLN A 18 29.57 -27.59 14.97
N GLU A 19 30.61 -26.85 15.36
CA GLU A 19 30.48 -25.58 16.07
C GLU A 19 29.82 -24.55 15.14
N GLY A 20 28.49 -24.47 15.19
CA GLY A 20 27.76 -23.36 14.60
C GLY A 20 28.05 -22.09 15.40
N ALA A 21 28.66 -21.10 14.77
CA ALA A 21 28.84 -19.77 15.37
C ALA A 21 27.47 -19.23 15.81
N VAL A 22 27.33 -18.89 17.09
CA VAL A 22 26.10 -18.28 17.61
C VAL A 22 26.04 -16.85 17.08
N GLU A 23 25.25 -16.63 16.04
CA GLU A 23 24.98 -15.29 15.52
C GLU A 23 23.95 -14.59 16.40
N LEU A 24 24.36 -13.51 17.06
CA LEU A 24 23.48 -12.62 17.81
C LEU A 24 22.67 -11.76 16.83
N TYR A 25 21.36 -12.01 16.74
CA TYR A 25 20.45 -11.13 16.02
C TYR A 25 19.58 -10.33 17.00
N PHE A 26 19.51 -9.01 16.80
CA PHE A 26 18.53 -8.17 17.49
C PHE A 26 17.23 -8.14 16.71
N THR A 27 16.09 -8.26 17.39
CA THR A 27 14.82 -7.81 16.83
C THR A 27 14.85 -6.29 16.67
N TYR A 28 14.09 -5.73 15.72
CA TYR A 28 14.05 -4.26 15.50
C TYR A 28 13.73 -3.49 16.80
N ARG A 29 12.79 -4.02 17.60
CA ARG A 29 12.47 -3.50 18.93
C ARG A 29 13.63 -3.63 19.93
N GLY A 30 14.38 -4.72 19.88
CA GLY A 30 15.58 -4.94 20.71
C GLY A 30 16.71 -3.98 20.35
N LEU A 31 16.93 -3.74 19.05
CA LEU A 31 17.90 -2.77 18.54
C LEU A 31 17.55 -1.35 19.01
N LEU A 32 16.30 -0.91 18.82
CA LEU A 32 15.85 0.41 19.27
C LEU A 32 15.98 0.57 20.79
N ARG A 33 15.63 -0.46 21.57
CA ARG A 33 15.85 -0.42 23.02
C ARG A 33 17.33 -0.24 23.35
N CYS A 34 18.22 -1.01 22.73
CA CYS A 34 19.66 -0.92 22.97
C CYS A 34 20.19 0.49 22.63
N LEU A 35 19.80 1.03 21.48
CA LEU A 35 20.15 2.37 21.02
C LEU A 35 19.73 3.47 22.00
N PHE A 36 18.48 3.47 22.43
CA PHE A 36 17.89 4.60 23.18
C PHE A 36 17.95 4.47 24.70
N THR A 37 18.37 3.33 25.26
CA THR A 37 18.49 3.15 26.72
C THR A 37 19.92 3.30 27.25
N SER A 38 20.92 3.28 26.38
CA SER A 38 22.33 3.43 26.77
C SER A 38 22.65 4.88 27.14
N ARG A 39 23.22 5.09 28.33
CA ARG A 39 23.60 6.42 28.84
C ARG A 39 25.05 6.81 28.54
N LYS A 40 25.78 6.00 27.76
CA LYS A 40 27.19 6.27 27.45
C LYS A 40 27.32 7.35 26.35
N PRO A 41 28.33 8.24 26.40
CA PRO A 41 28.54 9.24 25.35
C PRO A 41 28.73 8.64 23.95
N VAL A 42 29.41 7.49 23.85
CA VAL A 42 29.58 6.72 22.59
C VAL A 42 28.23 6.30 21.99
N ALA A 43 27.24 6.02 22.83
CA ALA A 43 25.91 5.66 22.35
C ALA A 43 25.23 6.83 21.64
N ARG A 44 25.51 8.08 22.01
CA ARG A 44 24.95 9.25 21.31
C ARG A 44 25.47 9.37 19.88
N THR A 45 26.76 9.14 19.68
CA THR A 45 27.36 9.13 18.32
C THR A 45 26.79 8.00 17.48
N PHE A 46 26.62 6.82 18.07
CA PHE A 46 26.02 5.68 17.39
C PHE A 46 24.53 5.90 17.08
N VAL A 47 23.77 6.51 17.98
CA VAL A 47 22.37 6.90 17.76
C VAL A 47 22.27 7.92 16.62
N ALA A 48 23.11 8.96 16.61
CA ALA A 48 23.11 9.95 15.53
C ALA A 48 23.44 9.33 14.16
N TRP A 49 24.41 8.42 14.12
CA TRP A 49 24.70 7.63 12.91
C TRP A 49 23.51 6.74 12.51
N ALA A 50 22.92 6.03 13.48
CA ALA A 50 21.78 5.13 13.24
C ALA A 50 20.54 5.91 12.75
N GLU A 51 20.29 7.10 13.28
CA GLU A 51 19.25 8.02 12.82
C GLU A 51 19.47 8.42 11.36
N GLN A 52 20.70 8.74 10.97
CA GLN A 52 20.99 9.12 9.58
C GLN A 52 20.96 7.92 8.62
N VAL A 53 21.44 6.76 9.04
CA VAL A 53 21.59 5.59 8.14
C VAL A 53 20.36 4.70 8.14
N LEU A 54 19.86 4.25 9.30
CA LEU A 54 18.74 3.31 9.36
C LEU A 54 17.44 3.97 8.91
N PHE A 55 17.20 5.23 9.28
CA PHE A 55 15.96 5.90 8.91
C PHE A 55 15.97 6.30 7.43
N ALA A 56 17.09 6.77 6.88
CA ALA A 56 17.17 7.02 5.45
C ALA A 56 17.03 5.71 4.65
N ALA A 57 17.63 4.60 5.12
CA ALA A 57 17.47 3.30 4.47
C ALA A 57 16.02 2.78 4.50
N HIS A 58 15.32 2.93 5.63
CA HIS A 58 13.99 2.33 5.83
C HIS A 58 12.84 3.25 5.41
N MET A 59 12.98 4.55 5.61
CA MET A 59 11.91 5.56 5.44
C MET A 59 12.32 6.72 4.52
N GLY A 60 13.54 6.74 4.00
CA GLY A 60 13.96 7.75 3.03
C GLY A 60 13.27 7.57 1.68
N THR A 61 13.21 8.66 0.91
CA THR A 61 12.83 8.62 -0.50
C THR A 61 13.82 7.76 -1.30
N GLU A 62 13.47 7.40 -2.53
CA GLU A 62 14.40 6.64 -3.40
C GLU A 62 15.72 7.39 -3.59
N GLU A 63 15.68 8.70 -3.83
CA GLU A 63 16.87 9.55 -3.95
C GLU A 63 17.72 9.56 -2.67
N GLN A 64 17.09 9.66 -1.50
CA GLN A 64 17.81 9.64 -0.21
C GLN A 64 18.47 8.28 0.05
N ARG A 65 17.83 7.18 -0.35
CA ARG A 65 18.40 5.83 -0.27
C ARG A 65 19.59 5.66 -1.22
N GLU A 66 19.49 6.18 -2.45
CA GLU A 66 20.59 6.19 -3.43
C GLU A 66 21.79 6.99 -2.91
N GLU A 67 21.56 8.18 -2.34
CA GLU A 67 22.61 9.02 -1.75
C GLU A 67 23.30 8.35 -0.55
N LEU A 68 22.53 7.72 0.33
CA LEU A 68 23.05 6.95 1.45
C LEU A 68 23.92 5.79 0.96
N ALA A 69 23.44 5.00 0.00
CA ALA A 69 24.19 3.88 -0.56
C ALA A 69 25.51 4.36 -1.20
N ALA A 70 25.48 5.47 -1.92
CA ALA A 70 26.68 6.08 -2.50
C ALA A 70 27.70 6.50 -1.43
N ALA A 71 27.23 7.13 -0.35
CA ALA A 71 28.08 7.53 0.77
C ALA A 71 28.69 6.34 1.51
N LEU A 72 27.93 5.26 1.72
CA LEU A 72 28.39 4.04 2.40
C LEU A 72 29.44 3.28 1.59
N VAL A 73 29.22 3.12 0.28
CA VAL A 73 30.16 2.41 -0.61
C VAL A 73 31.33 3.31 -1.05
N GLY A 74 31.16 4.64 -0.93
CA GLY A 74 32.16 5.62 -1.32
C GLY A 74 32.29 5.78 -2.83
N VAL A 75 31.18 5.61 -3.55
CA VAL A 75 31.05 5.78 -5.01
C VAL A 75 30.18 7.01 -5.29
N GLN A 76 30.18 7.50 -6.54
CA GLN A 76 29.27 8.59 -6.89
C GLN A 76 27.81 8.14 -6.93
N VAL A 77 26.90 9.02 -6.49
CA VAL A 77 25.45 8.75 -6.49
C VAL A 77 24.93 8.45 -7.89
N ASP A 78 25.51 9.07 -8.92
CA ASP A 78 25.13 8.79 -10.31
C ASP A 78 25.42 7.34 -10.69
N ILE A 79 26.51 6.75 -10.20
CA ILE A 79 26.81 5.33 -10.41
C ILE A 79 25.74 4.46 -9.74
N VAL A 80 25.38 4.77 -8.49
CA VAL A 80 24.32 4.04 -7.76
C VAL A 80 22.98 4.16 -8.46
N ARG A 81 22.59 5.36 -8.90
CA ARG A 81 21.37 5.60 -9.68
C ARG A 81 21.33 4.77 -10.95
N GLN A 82 22.44 4.75 -11.69
CA GLN A 82 22.55 3.99 -12.93
C GLN A 82 22.35 2.48 -12.69
N PHE A 83 22.90 1.94 -11.59
CA PHE A 83 22.72 0.53 -11.20
C PHE A 83 21.33 0.22 -10.64
N ALA A 84 20.84 1.01 -9.66
CA ALA A 84 19.55 0.79 -9.00
C ALA A 84 18.38 0.84 -9.98
N ARG A 85 18.48 1.76 -10.95
CA ARG A 85 17.46 1.93 -11.97
C ARG A 85 17.53 0.86 -13.06
N HIS A 86 18.45 -0.10 -13.05
CA HIS A 86 18.55 -1.11 -14.12
C HIS A 86 18.59 -0.50 -15.55
N VAL A 87 18.94 0.78 -15.67
CA VAL A 87 19.04 1.48 -16.97
C VAL A 87 20.13 0.83 -17.83
N TYR A 88 21.00 0.04 -17.20
CA TYR A 88 22.22 -0.50 -17.74
C TYR A 88 22.39 -1.97 -17.36
N ALA A 89 22.28 -2.86 -18.35
CA ALA A 89 22.63 -4.26 -18.21
C ALA A 89 24.15 -4.41 -17.99
N PHE A 90 24.57 -5.35 -17.14
CA PHE A 90 25.95 -5.58 -16.64
C PHE A 90 27.08 -5.68 -17.70
N LYS A 91 26.78 -5.68 -19.00
CA LYS A 91 27.73 -5.66 -20.11
C LYS A 91 27.82 -4.27 -20.74
N MET A 92 28.45 -3.33 -20.03
CA MET A 92 28.62 -1.97 -20.52
C MET A 92 30.06 -1.63 -20.90
N ALA A 93 30.21 -1.13 -22.12
CA ALA A 93 31.39 -0.39 -22.52
C ALA A 93 31.49 0.94 -21.77
N GLY A 94 32.63 1.20 -21.16
CA GLY A 94 32.86 2.43 -20.41
C GLY A 94 34.31 2.63 -20.05
N VAL A 95 34.64 3.88 -19.73
CA VAL A 95 35.90 4.26 -19.10
C VAL A 95 35.66 4.42 -17.61
N TYR A 96 36.58 3.95 -16.78
CA TYR A 96 36.48 4.06 -15.33
C TYR A 96 37.74 4.67 -14.70
N LEU A 97 37.55 5.17 -13.48
CA LEU A 97 38.61 5.49 -12.54
C LEU A 97 38.37 4.72 -11.24
N LEU A 98 39.32 3.86 -10.90
CA LEU A 98 39.31 3.04 -9.69
C LEU A 98 40.32 3.59 -8.69
N LEU A 99 39.88 3.92 -7.48
CA LEU A 99 40.76 4.20 -6.35
C LEU A 99 41.30 2.88 -5.81
N ILE A 100 42.61 2.77 -5.64
CA ILE A 100 43.24 1.60 -5.02
C ILE A 100 43.50 1.83 -3.53
N GLY A 101 43.90 3.05 -3.14
CA GLY A 101 44.22 3.38 -1.76
C GLY A 101 45.01 4.68 -1.64
N SER A 102 45.42 5.03 -0.42
CA SER A 102 46.34 6.16 -0.20
C SER A 102 47.79 5.76 -0.43
N VAL A 103 48.65 6.73 -0.74
CA VAL A 103 50.09 6.49 -0.84
C VAL A 103 50.67 5.99 0.48
N ALA A 104 50.17 6.50 1.62
CA ALA A 104 50.61 6.06 2.94
C ALA A 104 50.37 4.56 3.16
N ASP A 105 49.18 4.07 2.79
CA ASP A 105 48.78 2.68 3.00
C ASP A 105 49.47 1.74 2.01
N LEU A 106 49.65 2.17 0.76
CA LEU A 106 50.18 1.34 -0.33
C LEU A 106 51.71 1.40 -0.48
N ARG A 107 52.41 2.20 0.34
CA ARG A 107 53.84 2.47 0.17
C ARG A 107 54.68 1.21 0.15
N GLN A 108 54.45 0.30 1.10
CA GLN A 108 55.20 -0.95 1.21
C GLN A 108 54.77 -1.95 0.13
N SER A 109 53.46 -2.11 -0.08
CA SER A 109 52.89 -3.11 -0.97
C SER A 109 53.13 -2.81 -2.45
N MET A 110 53.29 -1.53 -2.83
CA MET A 110 53.58 -1.09 -4.19
C MET A 110 55.01 -0.60 -4.41
N GLY A 111 55.86 -0.54 -3.36
CA GLY A 111 57.24 -0.05 -3.48
C GLY A 111 57.32 1.42 -3.91
N LEU A 112 56.46 2.28 -3.34
CA LEU A 112 56.38 3.71 -3.70
C LEU A 112 57.54 4.50 -3.07
N SER A 113 58.02 5.54 -3.77
CA SER A 113 59.08 6.41 -3.25
C SER A 113 58.65 7.10 -1.94
N ALA A 114 59.60 7.25 -1.02
CA ALA A 114 59.40 7.99 0.22
C ALA A 114 59.09 9.48 -0.01
N ASP A 115 59.48 10.02 -1.18
CA ASP A 115 59.26 11.42 -1.55
C ASP A 115 57.78 11.72 -1.90
N LEU A 116 56.97 10.69 -2.13
CA LEU A 116 55.56 10.87 -2.48
C LEU A 116 54.73 11.24 -1.25
N PRO A 117 53.90 12.30 -1.33
CA PRO A 117 53.03 12.70 -0.23
C PRO A 117 52.06 11.58 0.14
N GLY A 118 51.99 11.25 1.43
CA GLY A 118 51.17 10.13 1.91
C GLY A 118 49.66 10.34 1.78
N ASP A 119 49.22 11.60 1.66
CA ASP A 119 47.82 12.01 1.54
C ASP A 119 47.26 11.91 0.11
N GLN A 120 48.13 11.71 -0.88
CA GLN A 120 47.74 11.47 -2.26
C GLN A 120 47.11 10.09 -2.44
N LEU A 121 46.28 9.98 -3.47
CA LEU A 121 45.48 8.81 -3.76
C LEU A 121 45.99 8.11 -5.02
N VAL A 122 46.26 6.81 -4.92
CA VAL A 122 46.66 5.97 -6.05
C VAL A 122 45.41 5.51 -6.77
N CYS A 123 45.23 5.96 -8.00
CA CYS A 123 44.11 5.59 -8.85
C CYS A 123 44.59 4.85 -10.09
N LYS A 124 43.74 3.96 -10.60
CA LYS A 124 43.90 3.27 -11.88
C LYS A 124 42.79 3.72 -12.82
N TRP A 125 43.16 4.20 -13.99
CA TRP A 125 42.21 4.44 -15.07
C TRP A 125 42.16 3.24 -16.04
N GLY A 126 41.13 3.17 -16.86
CA GLY A 126 41.08 2.20 -17.97
C GLY A 126 39.70 2.09 -18.60
N ARG A 127 39.59 1.24 -19.62
CA ARG A 127 38.31 0.89 -20.24
C ARG A 127 37.89 -0.54 -19.96
N THR A 128 36.58 -0.79 -20.07
CA THR A 128 35.99 -2.12 -19.98
C THR A 128 34.77 -2.23 -20.89
N GLU A 129 34.40 -3.46 -21.27
CA GLU A 129 33.11 -3.82 -21.88
C GLU A 129 32.18 -4.53 -20.88
N ASP A 130 32.75 -4.95 -19.75
CA ASP A 130 32.06 -5.62 -18.65
C ASP A 130 32.63 -5.08 -17.35
N LEU A 131 31.89 -4.20 -16.69
CA LEU A 131 32.34 -3.52 -15.49
C LEU A 131 32.40 -4.49 -14.30
N ASP A 132 31.44 -5.40 -14.18
CA ASP A 132 31.38 -6.36 -13.08
C ASP A 132 32.58 -7.33 -13.12
N GLN A 133 32.84 -7.92 -14.29
CA GLN A 133 33.99 -8.79 -14.46
C GLN A 133 35.30 -8.03 -14.23
N ARG A 134 35.38 -6.78 -14.69
CA ARG A 134 36.58 -5.96 -14.48
C ARG A 134 36.83 -5.61 -13.02
N LEU A 135 35.79 -5.33 -12.24
CA LEU A 135 35.92 -5.07 -10.81
C LEU A 135 36.39 -6.32 -10.07
N LYS A 136 35.88 -7.50 -10.42
CA LYS A 136 36.36 -8.80 -9.90
C LYS A 136 37.82 -9.04 -10.22
N ASP A 137 38.26 -8.71 -11.44
CA ASP A 137 39.66 -8.84 -11.84
C ASP A 137 40.57 -7.87 -11.07
N HIS A 138 40.11 -6.64 -10.83
CA HIS A 138 40.86 -5.68 -10.01
C HIS A 138 40.94 -6.11 -8.55
N ASP A 139 39.87 -6.68 -7.99
CA ASP A 139 39.88 -7.23 -6.63
C ASP A 139 40.92 -8.35 -6.48
N ARG A 140 41.00 -9.26 -7.45
CA ARG A 140 42.04 -10.30 -7.48
C ARG A 140 43.47 -9.75 -7.59
N HIS A 141 43.66 -8.63 -8.31
CA HIS A 141 44.98 -8.05 -8.55
C HIS A 141 45.46 -7.12 -7.45
N TYR A 142 44.58 -6.25 -6.96
CA TYR A 142 44.90 -5.16 -6.05
C TYR A 142 44.29 -5.35 -4.66
N GLY A 143 43.20 -6.10 -4.52
CA GLY A 143 42.53 -6.33 -3.23
C GLY A 143 43.37 -7.16 -2.26
N SER A 144 44.31 -7.96 -2.78
CA SER A 144 45.31 -8.69 -1.97
C SER A 144 46.47 -7.83 -1.43
N LEU A 145 46.55 -6.55 -1.82
CA LEU A 145 47.60 -5.66 -1.33
C LEU A 145 47.27 -5.17 0.08
N ASP A 146 48.26 -5.19 0.96
CA ASP A 146 48.12 -4.57 2.28
C ASP A 146 47.84 -3.07 2.12
N GLY A 147 46.83 -2.59 2.85
CA GLY A 147 46.32 -1.23 2.75
C GLY A 147 45.43 -0.90 1.54
N ALA A 148 45.05 -1.88 0.71
CA ALA A 148 44.14 -1.63 -0.41
C ALA A 148 42.69 -1.37 0.03
N ASN A 149 42.08 -0.38 -0.59
CA ASN A 149 40.67 0.00 -0.44
C ASN A 149 40.10 0.32 -1.83
N LEU A 150 39.72 -0.74 -2.54
CA LEU A 150 39.23 -0.64 -3.91
C LEU A 150 37.85 0.03 -3.96
N ARG A 151 37.77 1.17 -4.65
CA ARG A 151 36.51 1.88 -4.86
C ARG A 151 36.40 2.40 -6.29
N LEU A 152 35.28 2.14 -6.93
CA LEU A 152 34.96 2.71 -8.23
C LEU A 152 34.58 4.19 -8.06
N VAL A 153 35.49 5.10 -8.40
CA VAL A 153 35.27 6.53 -8.20
C VAL A 153 34.40 7.10 -9.31
N TYR A 154 34.75 6.80 -10.56
CA TYR A 154 34.05 7.29 -11.74
C TYR A 154 33.84 6.16 -12.73
N PHE A 155 32.67 6.19 -13.38
CA PHE A 155 32.38 5.37 -14.54
C PHE A 155 31.65 6.23 -15.57
N ALA A 156 32.21 6.31 -16.77
CA ALA A 156 31.66 7.01 -17.91
C ALA A 156 31.22 5.96 -18.94
N PRO A 157 29.91 5.71 -19.10
CA PRO A 157 29.41 4.81 -20.12
C PRO A 157 29.67 5.40 -21.50
N ILE A 158 30.09 4.56 -22.45
CA ILE A 158 30.42 4.97 -23.81
C ILE A 158 29.80 4.00 -24.81
N ASP A 159 29.51 4.50 -26.00
CA ASP A 159 29.15 3.66 -27.13
C ASP A 159 30.37 2.79 -27.52
N PRO A 160 30.22 1.47 -27.68
CA PRO A 160 31.30 0.58 -28.10
C PRO A 160 32.06 1.04 -29.35
N ARG A 161 31.41 1.82 -30.23
CA ARG A 161 32.05 2.38 -31.44
C ARG A 161 33.13 3.42 -31.16
N TYR A 162 33.12 4.04 -29.97
CA TYR A 162 34.06 5.09 -29.59
C TYR A 162 35.08 4.67 -28.54
N GLN A 163 35.20 3.37 -28.22
CA GLN A 163 36.07 2.85 -27.16
C GLN A 163 37.51 3.40 -27.21
N SER A 164 38.18 3.29 -28.35
CA SER A 164 39.58 3.72 -28.48
C SER A 164 39.73 5.24 -28.32
N LYS A 165 38.76 6.03 -28.79
CA LYS A 165 38.79 7.50 -28.69
C LYS A 165 38.54 7.94 -27.25
N ALA A 166 37.55 7.34 -26.59
CA ALA A 166 37.23 7.62 -25.19
C ALA A 166 38.35 7.21 -24.24
N GLU A 167 39.01 6.07 -24.50
CA GLU A 167 40.18 5.64 -23.71
C GLU A 167 41.35 6.62 -23.85
N GLN A 168 41.60 7.12 -25.06
CA GLN A 168 42.65 8.12 -25.30
C GLN A 168 42.34 9.46 -24.63
N ASP A 169 41.10 9.95 -24.73
CA ASP A 169 40.66 11.20 -24.07
C ASP A 169 40.69 11.07 -22.53
N ALA A 170 40.34 9.90 -22.00
CA ALA A 170 40.49 9.59 -20.59
C ALA A 170 41.95 9.60 -20.14
N LYS A 171 42.84 8.99 -20.93
CA LYS A 171 44.29 9.01 -20.69
C LYS A 171 44.82 10.44 -20.65
N GLU A 172 44.49 11.25 -21.66
CA GLU A 172 44.92 12.64 -21.75
C GLU A 172 44.42 13.45 -20.55
N SER A 173 43.12 13.37 -20.25
CA SER A 173 42.51 14.07 -19.11
C SER A 173 43.14 13.67 -17.77
N VAL A 174 43.37 12.37 -17.55
CA VAL A 174 43.97 11.88 -16.30
C VAL A 174 45.44 12.29 -16.17
N CYS A 175 46.20 12.29 -17.28
CA CYS A 175 47.59 12.76 -17.30
C CYS A 175 47.74 14.28 -17.13
N GLU A 176 46.76 15.06 -17.58
CA GLU A 176 46.72 16.51 -17.37
C GLU A 176 46.44 16.87 -15.90
N ILE A 177 45.57 16.09 -15.25
CA ILE A 177 45.12 16.37 -13.87
C ILE A 177 46.07 15.78 -12.82
N GLY A 178 46.51 14.53 -13.02
CA GLY A 178 47.23 13.77 -12.01
C GLY A 178 48.70 13.52 -12.36
N GLN A 179 49.50 13.18 -11.36
CA GLN A 179 50.89 12.79 -11.58
C GLN A 179 50.97 11.32 -11.96
N HIS A 180 51.48 11.02 -13.15
CA HIS A 180 51.64 9.65 -13.62
C HIS A 180 52.67 8.88 -12.78
N LEU A 181 52.28 7.72 -12.23
CA LEU A 181 53.19 6.82 -11.52
C LEU A 181 53.95 5.97 -12.52
N THR A 182 55.26 6.19 -12.62
CA THR A 182 56.15 5.38 -13.45
C THR A 182 56.98 4.45 -12.58
N GLY A 183 57.45 3.32 -13.15
CA GLY A 183 58.37 2.40 -12.47
C GLY A 183 57.72 1.43 -11.48
N VAL A 184 56.43 1.55 -11.17
CA VAL A 184 55.71 0.59 -10.30
C VAL A 184 55.53 -0.74 -11.03
N LYS A 185 56.09 -1.81 -10.46
CA LYS A 185 55.94 -3.18 -10.94
C LYS A 185 55.13 -3.99 -9.93
N LEU A 186 53.99 -4.50 -10.37
CA LEU A 186 53.14 -5.39 -9.56
C LEU A 186 53.05 -6.74 -10.26
N ARG A 187 53.35 -7.82 -9.53
CA ARG A 187 53.41 -9.20 -10.04
C ARG A 187 54.28 -9.32 -11.32
N GLY A 188 55.38 -8.58 -11.37
CA GLY A 188 56.33 -8.59 -12.50
C GLY A 188 55.95 -7.69 -13.68
N GLU A 189 54.75 -7.10 -13.70
CA GLU A 189 54.29 -6.25 -14.80
C GLU A 189 54.40 -4.76 -14.46
N ALA A 190 54.94 -3.97 -15.38
CA ALA A 190 54.95 -2.52 -15.27
C ALA A 190 53.53 -1.97 -15.47
N LYS A 191 53.00 -1.27 -14.47
CA LYS A 191 51.65 -0.70 -14.53
C LYS A 191 51.73 0.74 -15.03
N LYS A 192 51.35 0.95 -16.30
CA LYS A 192 51.35 2.26 -16.99
C LYS A 192 50.04 3.04 -16.82
N GLU A 193 49.10 2.51 -16.05
CA GLU A 193 47.74 3.07 -15.91
C GLU A 193 47.52 3.67 -14.52
N LEU A 194 48.58 3.78 -13.72
CA LEU A 194 48.54 4.28 -12.34
C LEU A 194 48.85 5.77 -12.29
N VAL A 195 48.02 6.51 -11.57
CA VAL A 195 48.10 7.97 -11.48
C VAL A 195 47.78 8.41 -10.06
N LEU A 196 48.50 9.43 -9.59
CA LEU A 196 48.31 10.06 -8.29
C LEU A 196 47.39 11.26 -8.43
N PHE A 197 46.42 11.35 -7.51
CA PHE A 197 45.54 12.49 -7.38
C PHE A 197 45.62 13.08 -5.97
N THR A 198 45.52 14.40 -5.89
CA THR A 198 45.11 15.03 -4.63
C THR A 198 43.61 14.76 -4.41
N LYS A 199 43.16 14.85 -3.15
CA LYS A 199 41.73 14.70 -2.82
C LYS A 199 40.85 15.75 -3.53
N ALA A 200 41.39 16.95 -3.79
CA ALA A 200 40.67 18.02 -4.47
C ALA A 200 40.51 17.71 -5.97
N ASP A 201 41.61 17.33 -6.63
CA ASP A 201 41.61 17.01 -8.06
C ASP A 201 40.75 15.81 -8.38
N LEU A 202 40.80 14.78 -7.52
CA LEU A 202 39.96 13.59 -7.66
C LEU A 202 38.47 13.96 -7.55
N LYS A 203 38.09 14.88 -6.66
CA LYS A 203 36.68 15.26 -6.45
C LYS A 203 36.15 16.22 -7.51
N VAL A 204 36.99 17.10 -8.04
CA VAL A 204 36.55 18.19 -8.93
C VAL A 204 37.00 17.93 -10.36
N ALA A 205 38.30 17.94 -10.63
CA ALA A 205 38.83 17.86 -11.98
C ALA A 205 38.53 16.51 -12.66
N ALA A 206 38.77 15.40 -11.95
CA ALA A 206 38.47 14.07 -12.47
C ALA A 206 36.96 13.88 -12.70
N LYS A 207 36.11 14.43 -11.82
CA LYS A 207 34.65 14.42 -12.01
C LYS A 207 34.26 15.07 -13.33
N HIS A 208 34.70 16.30 -13.57
CA HIS A 208 34.37 17.03 -14.79
C HIS A 208 34.90 16.33 -16.05
N ALA A 209 36.10 15.74 -15.99
CA ALA A 209 36.66 15.00 -17.12
C ALA A 209 35.82 13.77 -17.50
N PHE A 210 35.52 12.90 -16.53
CA PHE A 210 34.74 11.68 -16.80
C PHE A 210 33.28 11.99 -17.19
N GLN A 211 32.68 13.05 -16.64
CA GLN A 211 31.37 13.53 -17.06
C GLN A 211 31.37 14.01 -18.52
N ARG A 212 32.39 14.77 -18.93
CA ARG A 212 32.56 15.23 -20.31
C ARG A 212 32.74 14.06 -21.27
N ILE A 213 33.61 13.10 -20.94
CA ILE A 213 33.85 11.90 -21.76
C ILE A 213 32.56 11.11 -21.93
N GLY A 214 31.82 10.85 -20.85
CA GLY A 214 30.52 10.18 -20.91
C GLY A 214 29.54 10.94 -21.81
N ALA A 215 29.44 12.26 -21.68
CA ALA A 215 28.55 13.06 -22.52
C ALA A 215 28.92 13.05 -24.00
N THR A 216 30.21 13.09 -24.33
CA THR A 216 30.72 13.10 -25.72
C THR A 216 30.55 11.74 -26.38
N TYR A 217 30.83 10.65 -25.67
CA TYR A 217 30.91 9.32 -26.26
C TYR A 217 29.74 8.40 -25.93
N ALA A 218 28.71 8.85 -25.19
CA ALA A 218 27.51 8.05 -24.92
C ALA A 218 26.78 7.60 -26.20
N GLY A 219 26.86 8.35 -27.30
CA GLY A 219 26.29 7.95 -28.59
C GLY A 219 24.79 7.60 -28.50
N CYS A 220 24.44 6.37 -28.92
CA CYS A 220 23.05 5.86 -28.87
C CYS A 220 22.52 5.60 -27.44
N LEU A 221 23.39 5.50 -26.43
CA LEU A 221 22.97 5.28 -25.04
C LEU A 221 22.12 6.45 -24.52
N LYS A 222 22.40 7.68 -24.98
CA LYS A 222 21.65 8.88 -24.58
C LYS A 222 20.18 8.82 -25.04
N GLY A 223 19.95 8.35 -26.27
CA GLY A 223 18.58 8.19 -26.79
C GLY A 223 17.82 7.06 -26.09
N MET A 224 18.50 5.96 -25.75
CA MET A 224 17.90 4.87 -24.97
C MET A 224 17.54 5.30 -23.54
N THR A 225 18.38 6.08 -22.87
CA THR A 225 18.07 6.59 -21.53
C THR A 225 16.89 7.55 -21.54
N GLU A 226 16.84 8.47 -22.51
CA GLU A 226 15.72 9.40 -22.66
C GLU A 226 14.40 8.65 -22.95
N GLU A 227 14.44 7.59 -23.76
CA GLU A 227 13.26 6.77 -24.03
C GLU A 227 12.82 5.94 -22.81
N LEU A 228 13.79 5.41 -22.04
CA LEU A 228 13.49 4.68 -20.82
C LEU A 228 12.86 5.59 -19.75
N ASP A 229 13.36 6.82 -19.62
CA ASP A 229 12.80 7.82 -18.71
C ASP A 229 11.38 8.22 -19.13
N LYS A 230 11.11 8.38 -20.44
CA LYS A 230 9.75 8.59 -20.95
C LYS A 230 8.82 7.42 -20.64
N GLN A 231 9.28 6.19 -20.84
CA GLN A 231 8.46 5.00 -20.54
C GLN A 231 8.15 4.88 -19.04
N ARG A 232 9.07 5.27 -18.17
CA ARG A 232 8.85 5.32 -16.72
C ARG A 232 7.86 6.40 -16.33
N ALA A 233 8.05 7.63 -16.82
CA ALA A 233 7.10 8.70 -16.57
C ALA A 233 5.69 8.32 -17.05
N LEU A 234 5.58 7.61 -18.18
CA LEU A 234 4.32 7.07 -18.65
C LEU A 234 3.78 5.96 -17.74
N GLY A 235 4.65 5.10 -17.20
CA GLY A 235 4.30 4.09 -16.20
C GLY A 235 3.73 4.72 -14.93
N GLU A 236 4.44 5.68 -14.34
CA GLU A 236 4.02 6.43 -13.16
C GLU A 236 2.67 7.16 -13.40
N GLN A 237 2.50 7.76 -14.57
CA GLN A 237 1.23 8.40 -14.94
C GLN A 237 0.08 7.39 -15.04
N LYS A 238 0.34 6.19 -15.58
CA LYS A 238 -0.67 5.12 -15.65
C LYS A 238 -1.02 4.60 -14.27
N ASP A 239 -0.02 4.40 -13.41
CA ASP A 239 -0.22 3.93 -12.03
C ASP A 239 -1.03 4.95 -11.23
N HIS A 240 -0.71 6.25 -11.35
CA HIS A 240 -1.50 7.29 -10.71
C HIS A 240 -2.95 7.31 -11.22
N ARG A 241 -3.16 7.15 -12.53
CA ARG A 241 -4.49 7.08 -13.13
C ARG A 241 -5.27 5.82 -12.70
N LEU A 242 -4.59 4.70 -12.46
CA LEU A 242 -5.21 3.48 -11.93
C LEU A 242 -5.64 3.71 -10.48
N ALA A 243 -4.78 4.28 -9.64
CA ALA A 243 -5.11 4.62 -8.26
C ALA A 243 -6.34 5.55 -8.17
N ASP A 244 -6.43 6.57 -9.03
CA ASP A 244 -7.60 7.46 -9.08
C ASP A 244 -8.89 6.72 -9.45
N LYS A 245 -8.81 5.76 -10.39
CA LYS A 245 -9.96 4.94 -10.78
C LYS A 245 -10.39 3.98 -9.67
N ASP A 246 -9.44 3.39 -8.96
CA ASP A 246 -9.72 2.50 -7.84
C ASP A 246 -10.43 3.26 -6.71
N GLN A 247 -9.98 4.50 -6.42
CA GLN A 247 -10.67 5.37 -5.47
C GLN A 247 -12.11 5.69 -5.91
N GLN A 248 -12.32 6.02 -7.19
CA GLN A 248 -13.67 6.28 -7.72
C GLN A 248 -14.58 5.04 -7.67
N LEU A 249 -14.03 3.85 -7.83
CA LEU A 249 -14.79 2.60 -7.68
C LEU A 249 -15.18 2.36 -6.23
N ALA A 250 -14.25 2.54 -5.29
CA ALA A 250 -14.54 2.44 -3.86
C ALA A 250 -15.64 3.41 -3.42
N ASP A 251 -15.61 4.66 -3.90
CA ASP A 251 -16.64 5.66 -3.60
C ASP A 251 -18.02 5.24 -4.15
N LYS A 252 -18.06 4.64 -5.35
CA LYS A 252 -19.31 4.13 -5.95
C LYS A 252 -19.86 2.93 -5.19
N ASP A 253 -19.00 2.01 -4.76
CA ASP A 253 -19.40 0.85 -3.97
C ASP A 253 -20.01 1.29 -2.63
N GLN A 254 -19.43 2.30 -1.98
CA GLN A 254 -20.00 2.88 -0.76
C GLN A 254 -21.39 3.50 -1.01
N GLN A 255 -21.56 4.24 -2.11
CA GLN A 255 -22.87 4.81 -2.48
C GLN A 255 -23.92 3.75 -2.78
N LEU A 256 -23.53 2.62 -3.39
CA LEU A 256 -24.43 1.49 -3.63
C LEU A 256 -24.86 0.85 -2.31
N ALA A 257 -23.90 0.59 -1.40
CA ALA A 257 -24.21 0.04 -0.08
C ALA A 257 -25.19 0.93 0.72
N ASP A 258 -25.03 2.25 0.65
CA ASP A 258 -25.94 3.20 1.30
C ASP A 258 -27.35 3.16 0.68
N LYS A 259 -27.45 3.02 -0.65
CA LYS A 259 -28.75 2.87 -1.33
C LYS A 259 -29.43 1.55 -0.99
N ASP A 260 -28.69 0.45 -0.92
CA ASP A 260 -29.23 -0.86 -0.55
C ASP A 260 -29.80 -0.82 0.88
N LYS A 261 -29.11 -0.14 1.79
CA LYS A 261 -29.62 0.08 3.16
C LYS A 261 -30.92 0.89 3.18
N GLN A 262 -30.99 1.97 2.38
CA GLN A 262 -32.21 2.77 2.27
C GLN A 262 -33.38 1.99 1.65
N LEU A 263 -33.11 1.10 0.69
CA LEU A 263 -34.13 0.23 0.12
C LEU A 263 -34.65 -0.76 1.16
N ALA A 264 -33.75 -1.42 1.90
CA ALA A 264 -34.14 -2.33 2.97
C ALA A 264 -34.99 -1.65 4.05
N ASP A 265 -34.67 -0.40 4.42
CA ASP A 265 -35.47 0.38 5.37
C ASP A 265 -36.87 0.71 4.81
N LYS A 266 -36.98 1.00 3.51
CA LYS A 266 -38.28 1.23 2.84
C LYS A 266 -39.12 -0.03 2.76
N ASP A 267 -38.52 -1.17 2.43
CA ASP A 267 -39.22 -2.46 2.37
C ASP A 267 -39.82 -2.80 3.74
N LYS A 268 -39.05 -2.60 4.82
CA LYS A 268 -39.55 -2.78 6.18
C LYS A 268 -40.73 -1.86 6.52
N GLN A 269 -40.69 -0.60 6.07
CA GLN A 269 -41.81 0.33 6.26
C GLN A 269 -43.06 -0.06 5.45
N LEU A 270 -42.89 -0.67 4.28
CA LEU A 270 -44.01 -1.19 3.49
C LEU A 270 -44.63 -2.40 4.18
N ASP A 271 -43.82 -3.36 4.65
CA ASP A 271 -44.30 -4.51 5.42
C ASP A 271 -45.10 -4.09 6.66
N ASP A 272 -44.63 -3.08 7.40
CA ASP A 272 -45.32 -2.55 8.57
C ASP A 272 -46.66 -1.88 8.21
N LYS A 273 -46.74 -1.21 7.05
CA LYS A 273 -48.00 -0.62 6.54
C LYS A 273 -48.98 -1.70 6.09
N ASP A 274 -48.51 -2.73 5.42
CA ASP A 274 -49.37 -3.84 4.96
C ASP A 274 -50.01 -4.56 6.16
N LYS A 275 -49.24 -4.82 7.24
CA LYS A 275 -49.80 -5.35 8.49
C LYS A 275 -50.86 -4.44 9.11
N GLN A 276 -50.65 -3.11 9.09
CA GLN A 276 -51.65 -2.16 9.60
C GLN A 276 -52.91 -2.13 8.75
N LEU A 277 -52.81 -2.33 7.43
CA LEU A 277 -53.97 -2.45 6.54
C LEU A 277 -54.74 -3.73 6.84
N ASP A 278 -54.06 -4.87 6.94
CA ASP A 278 -54.67 -6.15 7.31
C ASP A 278 -55.43 -6.08 8.66
N ASP A 279 -54.85 -5.41 9.66
CA ASP A 279 -55.51 -5.22 10.96
C ASP A 279 -56.75 -4.32 10.86
N LYS A 280 -56.72 -3.30 9.99
CA LYS A 280 -57.89 -2.45 9.75
C LYS A 280 -58.99 -3.19 9.01
N ASP A 281 -58.64 -4.02 8.03
CA ASP A 281 -59.62 -4.82 7.28
C ASP A 281 -60.35 -5.79 8.21
N LYS A 282 -59.63 -6.48 9.12
CA LYS A 282 -60.24 -7.31 10.17
C LYS A 282 -61.19 -6.52 11.08
N GLN A 283 -60.80 -5.31 11.47
CA GLN A 283 -61.67 -4.44 12.30
C GLN A 283 -62.93 -3.98 11.54
N LEU A 284 -62.83 -3.76 10.23
CA LEU A 284 -63.99 -3.43 9.40
C LEU A 284 -64.93 -4.62 9.28
N ASP A 285 -64.40 -5.82 9.00
CA ASP A 285 -65.18 -7.07 8.96
C ASP A 285 -65.94 -7.31 10.27
N ASP A 286 -65.26 -7.13 11.42
CA ASP A 286 -65.88 -7.27 12.74
C ASP A 286 -67.02 -6.25 12.95
N LYS A 287 -66.84 -5.00 12.51
CA LYS A 287 -67.88 -3.96 12.59
C LYS A 287 -69.06 -4.29 11.69
N ASP A 288 -68.81 -4.75 10.46
CA ASP A 288 -69.86 -5.14 9.53
C ASP A 288 -70.69 -6.32 10.08
N ARG A 289 -70.03 -7.29 10.72
CA ARG A 289 -70.72 -8.38 11.43
C ARG A 289 -71.60 -7.86 12.58
N GLN A 290 -71.08 -6.97 13.41
CA GLN A 290 -71.86 -6.36 14.51
C GLN A 290 -73.05 -5.56 13.99
N LEU A 291 -72.87 -4.81 12.90
CA LEU A 291 -73.97 -4.06 12.26
C LEU A 291 -75.03 -5.01 11.71
N ALA A 292 -74.64 -6.11 11.07
CA ALA A 292 -75.57 -7.13 10.58
C ALA A 292 -76.36 -7.80 11.71
N GLU A 293 -75.73 -8.09 12.85
CA GLU A 293 -76.42 -8.64 14.04
C GLU A 293 -77.42 -7.64 14.61
N LYS A 294 -77.03 -6.37 14.79
CA LYS A 294 -77.96 -5.30 15.23
C LYS A 294 -79.12 -5.12 14.26
N ALA A 295 -78.87 -5.19 12.95
CA ALA A 295 -79.94 -5.09 11.95
C ALA A 295 -80.96 -6.23 12.07
N LYS A 296 -80.49 -7.47 12.32
CA LYS A 296 -81.38 -8.61 12.60
C LYS A 296 -82.19 -8.42 13.88
N GLU A 297 -81.56 -7.93 14.94
CA GLU A 297 -82.24 -7.66 16.21
C GLU A 297 -83.34 -6.61 16.04
N VAL A 298 -83.03 -5.49 15.40
CA VAL A 298 -84.01 -4.43 15.09
C VAL A 298 -85.15 -4.98 14.23
N ALA A 299 -84.85 -5.79 13.21
CA ALA A 299 -85.89 -6.41 12.38
C ALA A 299 -86.81 -7.32 13.19
N SER A 300 -86.28 -8.11 14.13
CA SER A 300 -87.07 -8.95 15.03
C SER A 300 -87.96 -8.11 15.94
N GLN A 301 -87.41 -7.04 16.54
CA GLN A 301 -88.17 -6.14 17.41
C GLN A 301 -89.31 -5.44 16.65
N LEU A 302 -89.08 -5.03 15.40
CA LEU A 302 -90.12 -4.47 14.54
C LEU A 302 -91.22 -5.49 14.24
N ALA A 303 -90.85 -6.73 13.88
CA ALA A 303 -91.82 -7.79 13.62
C ALA A 303 -92.68 -8.13 14.86
N ASP A 304 -92.07 -8.11 16.05
CA ASP A 304 -92.81 -8.33 17.30
C ASP A 304 -93.74 -7.16 17.65
N LYS A 305 -93.30 -5.91 17.42
CA LYS A 305 -94.17 -4.73 17.56
C LYS A 305 -95.33 -4.77 16.58
N ASP A 306 -95.11 -5.14 15.32
CA ASP A 306 -96.17 -5.29 14.33
C ASP A 306 -97.20 -6.36 14.75
N ARG A 307 -96.74 -7.48 15.33
CA ARG A 307 -97.65 -8.50 15.90
C ARG A 307 -98.45 -7.96 17.07
N GLN A 308 -97.83 -7.19 17.97
CA GLN A 308 -98.53 -6.56 19.09
C GLN A 308 -99.58 -5.58 18.59
N LEU A 309 -99.24 -4.75 17.60
CA LEU A 309 -100.14 -3.76 17.02
C LEU A 309 -101.37 -4.44 16.38
N ARG A 310 -101.16 -5.50 15.58
CA ARG A 310 -102.27 -6.31 15.02
C ARG A 310 -103.17 -6.94 16.08
N ARG A 311 -102.61 -7.40 17.20
CA ARG A 311 -103.41 -7.93 18.32
C ARG A 311 -104.26 -6.83 18.95
N THR A 312 -103.69 -5.65 19.15
CA THR A 312 -104.43 -4.52 19.71
C THR A 312 -105.53 -4.03 18.77
N GLU A 313 -105.29 -3.97 17.46
CA GLU A 313 -106.29 -3.66 16.45
C GLU A 313 -107.44 -4.68 16.48
N ALA A 314 -107.13 -5.97 16.48
CA ALA A 314 -108.15 -7.03 16.54
C ALA A 314 -109.00 -6.97 17.83
N LEU A 315 -108.39 -6.64 18.99
CA LEU A 315 -109.13 -6.42 20.24
C LEU A 315 -110.05 -5.21 20.15
N TYR A 316 -109.58 -4.13 19.51
CA TYR A 316 -110.37 -2.91 19.33
C TYR A 316 -111.58 -3.15 18.42
N ASP A 317 -111.39 -3.86 17.30
CA ASP A 317 -112.47 -4.27 16.40
C ASP A 317 -113.50 -5.18 17.09
N ALA A 318 -113.05 -6.13 17.91
CA ALA A 318 -113.92 -6.99 18.70
C ALA A 318 -114.76 -6.19 19.72
N LEU A 319 -114.14 -5.22 20.40
CA LEU A 319 -114.83 -4.34 21.34
C LEU A 319 -115.86 -3.44 20.64
N LEU A 320 -115.51 -2.92 19.45
CA LEU A 320 -116.41 -2.12 18.63
C LEU A 320 -117.64 -2.94 18.22
N SER A 321 -117.42 -4.19 17.76
CA SER A 321 -118.50 -5.11 17.43
C SER A 321 -119.40 -5.44 18.63
N GLN A 322 -118.80 -5.66 19.82
CA GLN A 322 -119.57 -5.86 21.05
C GLN A 322 -120.40 -4.63 21.42
N LYS A 323 -119.85 -3.43 21.26
CA LYS A 323 -120.55 -2.17 21.48
C LYS A 323 -121.74 -2.02 20.51
N ASP A 324 -121.54 -2.34 19.23
CA ASP A 324 -122.61 -2.30 18.23
C ASP A 324 -123.73 -3.30 18.57
N GLN A 325 -123.39 -4.52 19.00
CA GLN A 325 -124.37 -5.51 19.48
C GLN A 325 -125.16 -5.00 20.69
N LEU A 326 -124.50 -4.36 21.67
CA LEU A 326 -125.16 -3.76 22.82
C LEU A 326 -126.10 -2.62 22.42
N ILE A 327 -125.68 -1.75 21.49
CA ILE A 327 -126.52 -0.67 20.96
C ILE A 327 -127.76 -1.26 20.29
N SER A 328 -127.60 -2.25 19.41
CA SER A 328 -128.73 -2.94 18.77
C SER A 328 -129.66 -3.58 19.79
N GLY A 329 -129.13 -4.27 20.80
CA GLY A 329 -129.92 -4.87 21.87
C GLY A 329 -130.71 -3.84 22.70
N LEU A 330 -130.10 -2.69 23.03
CA LEU A 330 -130.79 -1.59 23.71
C LEU A 330 -131.87 -0.96 22.83
N GLN A 331 -131.63 -0.82 21.51
CA GLN A 331 -132.62 -0.33 20.55
C GLN A 331 -133.84 -1.27 20.46
N GLU A 332 -133.62 -2.60 20.45
CA GLU A 332 -134.69 -3.59 20.49
C GLU A 332 -135.50 -3.51 21.80
N GLN A 333 -134.82 -3.40 22.95
CA GLN A 333 -135.48 -3.23 24.25
C GLN A 333 -136.32 -1.94 24.31
N LEU A 334 -135.80 -0.82 23.79
CA LEU A 334 -136.54 0.44 23.71
C LEU A 334 -137.78 0.31 22.80
N ALA A 335 -137.65 -0.39 21.66
CA ALA A 335 -138.76 -0.66 20.75
C ALA A 335 -139.84 -1.56 21.37
N LEU A 336 -139.46 -2.49 22.26
CA LEU A 336 -140.38 -3.30 23.05
C LEU A 336 -141.07 -2.49 24.15
N ALA A 337 -140.36 -1.58 24.83
CA ALA A 337 -140.92 -0.72 25.87
C ALA A 337 -141.95 0.29 25.33
N LEU A 338 -141.78 0.77 24.10
CA LEU A 338 -142.74 1.65 23.41
C LEU A 338 -144.01 0.92 22.91
N LYS A 339 -144.07 -0.41 23.01
CA LYS A 339 -145.19 -1.26 22.53
C LYS A 339 -146.12 -1.76 23.64
N GLN A 340 -145.93 -1.37 24.90
CA GLN A 340 -146.89 -1.64 25.97
C GLN A 340 -147.77 -0.40 26.22
N PRO A 341 -149.09 -0.57 26.45
CA PRO A 341 -150.13 0.44 26.20
C PRO A 341 -150.15 1.62 27.16
#